data_AF-A0A3Q3A1N0-F1
#
_entry.id   AF-A0A3Q3A1N0-F1
#
_cell.length_a   1.000
_cell.length_b   1.000
_cell.length_c   1.000
_cell.angle_alpha   90.00
_cell.angle_beta   90.00
_cell.angle_gamma   90.00
#
_symmetry.space_group_name_H-M   'P 1'
#
loop_
_entity.id
_entity.type
_entity.pdbx_description
1 polymer ?
#
loop_
_entity_poly.entity_id
_entity_poly.type
_entity_poly.pdbx_seq_one_letter_code
_entity_poly.pdbx_strand_id
1 'polypeptide(L)' 'MAGASVKVAVRVRPFNSRELSRNAKCVIQMQGSSTCKCSPPAPPPAAPPPPAP' A
#
# COMPACT_ATOMS: atom_id res chain seq x y z
N MET A 1 1.61 21.57 31.51
CA MET A 1 1.83 21.37 30.06
C MET A 1 0.45 21.19 29.43
N ALA A 2 -0.10 22.24 28.82
CA ALA A 2 -1.43 22.16 28.19
C ALA A 2 -1.31 21.25 26.96
N GLY A 3 -1.85 20.02 27.06
CA GLY A 3 -1.83 19.04 25.99
C GLY A 3 -2.72 19.50 24.85
N ALA A 4 -2.13 20.03 23.79
CA ALA A 4 -2.85 20.30 22.55
C ALA A 4 -3.39 18.96 22.00
N SER A 5 -4.71 18.82 21.93
CA SER A 5 -5.35 17.67 21.28
C SER A 5 -5.22 17.82 19.76
N VAL A 6 -4.24 17.14 19.17
CA VAL A 6 -4.00 17.18 17.72
C VAL A 6 -4.97 16.22 17.04
N LYS A 7 -5.79 16.75 16.12
CA LYS A 7 -6.68 15.94 15.30
C LYS A 7 -5.93 15.45 14.06
N VAL A 8 -5.91 14.13 13.87
CA VAL A 8 -5.27 13.48 12.71
C VAL A 8 -6.34 12.86 11.83
N ALA A 9 -6.15 12.93 10.51
CA ALA A 9 -7.00 12.30 9.51
C ALA A 9 -6.14 11.59 8.46
N VAL A 10 -6.67 10.49 7.91
CA VAL A 10 -6.02 9.70 6.87
C VAL A 10 -6.96 9.63 5.67
N ARG A 11 -6.41 9.76 4.46
CA ARG A 11 -7.15 9.66 3.19
C ARG A 11 -6.44 8.69 2.27
N VAL A 12 -7.15 7.65 1.83
CA VAL A 12 -6.69 6.77 0.75
C VAL A 12 -6.99 7.43 -0.59
N ARG A 13 -6.00 7.45 -1.49
CA ARG A 13 -6.16 7.95 -2.86
C ARG A 13 -6.47 6.80 -3.82
N PRO A 14 -7.20 7.04 -4.91
CA PRO A 14 -7.33 6.07 -6.00
C PRO A 14 -5.98 5.83 -6.67
N PHE A 15 -5.90 4.73 -7.43
CA PHE A 15 -4.71 4.39 -8.19
C PHE A 15 -4.37 5.44 -9.26
N ASN A 16 -3.10 5.75 -9.36
CA ASN A 16 -2.54 6.55 -10.45
C ASN A 16 -2.20 5.66 -11.66
N SER A 17 -1.87 6.29 -12.79
CA SER A 17 -1.56 5.59 -14.05
C SER A 17 -0.44 4.55 -13.94
N ARG A 18 0.58 4.81 -13.11
CA ARG A 18 1.69 3.87 -12.86
C ARG A 18 1.21 2.63 -12.09
N GLU A 19 0.35 2.83 -11.10
CA GLU A 19 -0.22 1.76 -10.28
C GLU A 19 -1.16 0.87 -11.10
N LEU A 20 -1.98 1.49 -11.96
CA LEU A 20 -2.84 0.78 -12.92
C LEU A 20 -2.01 -0.02 -13.94
N SER A 21 -0.96 0.59 -14.52
CA SER A 21 -0.07 -0.08 -15.50
C SER A 21 0.63 -1.32 -14.94
N ARG A 22 0.88 -1.37 -13.63
CA ARG A 22 1.53 -2.49 -12.95
C ARG A 22 0.54 -3.45 -12.29
N ASN A 23 -0.76 -3.30 -12.55
CA ASN A 23 -1.83 -4.10 -11.95
C ASN A 23 -1.73 -4.15 -10.41
N ALA A 24 -1.38 -3.02 -9.79
CA ALA A 24 -1.18 -2.92 -8.35
C ALA A 24 -2.48 -3.23 -7.60
N LYS A 25 -2.37 -3.94 -6.48
CA LYS A 25 -3.51 -4.31 -5.63
C LYS A 25 -3.68 -3.31 -4.49
N CYS A 26 -4.93 -3.02 -4.14
CA CYS A 26 -5.23 -2.11 -3.04
C CYS A 26 -5.02 -2.89 -1.76
N VAL A 27 -4.00 -2.51 -0.99
CA VAL A 27 -3.65 -3.15 0.28
C VAL A 27 -4.14 -2.38 1.50
N ILE A 28 -4.84 -1.26 1.28
CA ILE A 28 -5.39 -0.43 2.36
C ILE A 28 -6.91 -0.56 2.36
N GLN A 29 -7.47 -0.90 3.51
CA GLN A 29 -8.90 -0.90 3.76
C GLN A 29 -9.19 0.06 4.92
N MET A 30 -10.27 0.81 4.81
CA MET A 30 -10.74 1.68 5.90
C MET A 30 -12.07 1.13 6.42
N GLN A 31 -12.17 0.98 7.73
CA GLN A 31 -13.40 0.60 8.42
C GLN A 31 -13.71 1.67 9.47
N GLY A 32 -14.64 2.57 9.16
CA GLY A 32 -14.93 3.73 10.00
C GLY A 32 -13.69 4.63 10.15
N SER A 33 -13.24 4.84 11.39
CA SER A 33 -12.01 5.59 11.72
C SER A 33 -10.74 4.74 11.70
N SER A 34 -10.86 3.41 11.56
CA SER A 34 -9.74 2.47 11.58
C SER A 34 -9.22 2.23 10.17
N THR A 35 -7.89 2.16 10.02
CA THR A 35 -7.23 1.87 8.74
C THR A 35 -6.44 0.57 8.87
N CYS A 36 -6.75 -0.42 8.03
CA CYS A 36 -6.13 -1.74 8.03
C CYS A 36 -5.23 -1.88 6.79
N LYS A 37 -4.01 -2.41 6.98
CA LYS A 37 -3.08 -2.73 5.89
C LYS A 37 -3.01 -4.24 5.71
N CYS A 38 -3.43 -4.74 4.56
CA CYS A 38 -3.28 -6.13 4.17
C CYS A 38 -1.85 -6.40 3.66
N SER A 39 -1.32 -7.61 3.89
CA SER A 39 -0.05 -8.00 3.26
C SER A 39 -0.25 -8.11 1.74
N PRO A 40 0.66 -7.55 0.92
CA PRO A 40 0.63 -7.83 -0.49
C PRO A 40 0.85 -9.33 -0.72
N PRO A 41 0.27 -9.93 -1.77
CA PRO A 41 0.63 -11.28 -2.18
C PRO A 41 2.13 -11.31 -2.48
N ALA A 42 2.80 -12.41 -2.11
CA ALA A 42 4.22 -12.59 -2.37
C ALA A 42 4.53 -12.30 -3.85
N PRO A 43 5.64 -11.62 -4.15
CA PRO A 43 6.07 -11.48 -5.54
C PRO A 43 6.22 -12.89 -6.13
N PRO A 44 5.87 -13.09 -7.41
CA PRO A 44 6.20 -14.34 -8.08
C PRO A 44 7.70 -14.60 -7.89
N PRO A 45 8.12 -15.86 -7.65
CA PRO A 45 9.53 -16.18 -7.49
C PRO A 45 10.28 -15.55 -8.66
N ALA A 46 11.23 -14.67 -8.34
CA ALA A 46 12.05 -14.03 -9.34
C ALA A 46 12.62 -15.15 -10.22
N ALA A 47 12.34 -15.09 -11.52
CA ALA A 47 12.94 -16.02 -12.47
C ALA A 47 14.45 -16.05 -12.17
N PRO A 48 15.07 -17.25 -12.13
CA PRO A 48 16.49 -17.35 -11.83
C PRO A 48 17.24 -16.38 -12.74
N PRO A 49 18.24 -15.64 -12.20
CA PRO A 49 19.01 -14.72 -13.02
C PRO A 49 19.50 -15.48 -14.25
N PRO A 50 19.45 -14.87 -15.46
CA PRO A 50 19.96 -15.54 -16.65
C PRO A 50 21.41 -15.98 -16.37
N PRO A 51 21.83 -17.18 -16.83
CA PRO A 51 23.20 -17.60 -16.67
C PRO A 51 24.11 -16.49 -17.24
N ALA A 52 25.03 -16.00 -16.42
CA ALA A 52 26.04 -15.06 -16.87
C ALA A 52 26.81 -15.67 -18.05
N PRO A 53 27.20 -14.86 -19.07
CA PRO A 53 27.95 -15.35 -20.22
C PRO A 53 29.29 -15.97 -19.83
#